data_AF-A0A9D9DBP7-F1
#
_entry.id   AF-A0A9D9DBP7-F1
#
_cell.length_a   1.000
_cell.length_b   1.000
_cell.length_c   1.000
_cell.angle_alpha   90.00
_cell.angle_beta   90.00
_cell.angle_gamma   90.00
#
_symmetry.space_group_name_H-M   'P 1'
#
loop_
_entity.id
_entity.type
_entity.pdbx_description
1 polymer ?
#
loop_
_entity_poly.entity_id
_entity_poly.type
_entity_poly.pdbx_seq_one_letter_code
_entity_poly.pdbx_strand_id
1 'polypeptide(L)'
;MSLQELELLRAKFAARIVSGTRLSDMCESVRKWERRECFVRLENYLYQPGRRQQVCLLYGLRGTGKHTLILQALAAMTPENLKRTAYVKIEQTDNLTVVSESLHQLFDLGYKFIFIDEVTRLDEFIDCASLFSDIYAAMGLKIVLSGADSLGLWLTLYEELYDRAKAIHTTFIPYREYSRLLQTGSIDAYICQGGTLAAPDAAAGDGAFCDPRAVRHYIDSAIARNIEHSLACYESGCHFRHLYSLYEAHTLTTAVSWVIEEINQRFLLSVLSRDGKSSDFAAVTKSLMGMLDSHKMEGQALGITQAHITEIKEYLAALDLTVKAPVELPGTDLEPEEQLLFTQPGLRYCQVQALVHALLQDDALSGLSAAEKARLSERILQSVRDRMLKDLVLLETLKAADRKHWVFKLQLDGGEFDMAVYDKNTFCCTLFEIELSRERKPEQYQQLINADLCRKTEARFGPIKGRYVLYRGEDCTCENGVQYWNVESYLKSLPDLALVRTPVVQQTKQSGNLG
;
A
#
# COMPACT_ATOMS: atom_id res chain seq x y z
N MET A 1 -12.55 26.71 30.92
CA MET A 1 -12.01 25.60 31.71
C MET A 1 -11.18 26.15 32.84
N SER A 2 -11.77 26.12 34.03
CA SER A 2 -11.08 26.18 35.31
C SER A 2 -10.22 24.92 35.52
N LEU A 3 -9.27 25.00 36.45
CA LEU A 3 -8.49 23.83 36.88
C LEU A 3 -9.38 22.73 37.47
N GLN A 4 -10.42 23.10 38.22
CA GLN A 4 -11.35 22.16 38.86
C GLN A 4 -12.19 21.35 37.88
N GLU A 5 -12.66 21.93 36.78
CA GLU A 5 -13.36 21.17 35.71
C GLU A 5 -12.42 20.14 35.08
N LEU A 6 -11.16 20.53 34.84
CA LEU A 6 -10.13 19.68 34.24
C LEU A 6 -9.68 18.55 35.18
N GLU A 7 -9.66 18.81 36.49
CA GLU A 7 -9.41 17.81 37.52
C GLU A 7 -10.60 16.89 37.75
N LEU A 8 -11.85 17.38 37.70
CA LEU A 8 -13.06 16.55 37.79
C LEU A 8 -13.17 15.59 36.59
N LEU A 9 -12.80 16.05 35.39
CA LEU A 9 -12.61 15.21 34.20
C LEU A 9 -11.56 14.13 34.48
N ARG A 10 -10.33 14.53 34.83
CA ARG A 10 -9.21 13.59 35.08
C ARG A 10 -9.46 12.60 36.22
N ALA A 11 -10.23 12.98 37.24
CA ALA A 11 -10.57 12.11 38.37
C ALA A 11 -11.69 11.10 38.05
N LYS A 12 -12.44 11.30 36.97
CA LYS A 12 -13.45 10.35 36.47
C LYS A 12 -12.97 9.51 35.29
N PHE A 13 -11.99 9.99 34.51
CA PHE A 13 -11.48 9.24 33.36
C PHE A 13 -10.60 8.05 33.76
N ALA A 14 -11.16 6.85 33.62
CA ALA A 14 -10.37 5.77 33.05
C ALA A 14 -9.87 6.21 31.65
N ALA A 15 -8.54 6.26 31.50
CA ALA A 15 -7.78 6.52 30.27
C ALA A 15 -7.86 7.92 29.58
N ARG A 16 -6.86 8.76 29.92
CA ARG A 16 -5.89 9.33 28.94
C ARG A 16 -6.39 10.26 27.80
N ILE A 17 -7.44 11.04 28.01
CA ILE A 17 -7.80 12.14 27.09
C ILE A 17 -6.75 13.27 27.13
N VAL A 18 -6.30 13.70 25.94
CA VAL A 18 -5.39 14.84 25.72
C VAL A 18 -6.15 15.99 25.06
N SER A 19 -6.09 17.18 25.65
CA SER A 19 -6.67 18.41 25.09
C SER A 19 -5.89 19.66 25.51
N GLY A 20 -6.20 20.80 24.88
CA GLY A 20 -5.56 22.08 25.20
C GLY A 20 -4.08 22.12 24.81
N THR A 21 -3.24 22.75 25.63
CA THR A 21 -1.81 22.96 25.32
C THR A 21 -1.04 21.67 25.04
N ARG A 22 -1.39 20.57 25.72
CA ARG A 22 -0.75 19.26 25.52
C ARG A 22 -0.88 18.70 24.09
N LEU A 23 -1.91 19.12 23.34
CA LEU A 23 -2.01 18.76 21.91
C LEU A 23 -0.91 19.43 21.09
N SER A 24 -0.53 20.68 21.42
CA SER A 24 0.56 21.39 20.75
C SER A 24 1.90 20.69 20.94
N ASP A 25 2.18 20.27 22.19
CA ASP A 25 3.40 19.57 22.58
C ASP A 25 3.51 18.21 21.85
N MET A 26 2.40 17.46 21.80
CA MET A 26 2.31 16.17 21.09
C MET A 26 2.57 16.30 19.58
N CYS A 27 2.34 17.48 19.00
CA CYS A 27 2.54 17.74 17.58
C CYS A 27 3.95 18.21 17.19
N GLU A 28 4.85 18.46 18.13
CA GLU A 28 6.17 19.03 17.80
C GLU A 28 7.03 18.12 16.92
N SER A 29 6.93 16.81 17.12
CA SER A 29 7.64 15.77 16.36
C SER A 29 7.40 15.85 14.85
N VAL A 30 6.18 16.22 14.42
CA VAL A 30 5.80 16.27 13.00
C VAL A 30 5.94 17.65 12.36
N ARG A 31 6.24 18.71 13.13
CA ARG A 31 6.40 20.08 12.56
C ARG A 31 7.54 20.21 11.57
N LYS A 32 8.56 19.34 11.68
CA LYS A 32 9.71 19.27 10.75
C LYS A 32 9.40 18.48 9.47
N TRP A 33 8.33 17.68 9.47
CA TRP A 33 7.96 16.81 8.36
C TRP A 33 7.03 17.57 7.40
N GLU A 34 7.23 17.38 6.11
CA GLU A 34 6.22 17.81 5.15
C GLU A 34 4.91 17.01 5.32
N ARG A 35 3.80 17.59 4.85
CA ARG A 35 2.48 16.94 4.94
C ARG A 35 2.42 15.69 4.07
N ARG A 36 1.78 14.64 4.58
CA ARG A 36 1.39 13.45 3.80
C ARG A 36 0.41 13.81 2.68
N GLU A 37 0.39 13.04 1.59
CA GLU A 37 -0.55 13.29 0.47
C GLU A 37 -2.01 13.05 0.87
N CYS A 38 -2.25 12.02 1.70
CA CYS A 38 -3.58 11.71 2.22
C CYS A 38 -4.12 12.76 3.21
N PHE A 39 -3.30 13.72 3.66
CA PHE A 39 -3.68 14.83 4.55
C PHE A 39 -4.90 15.59 4.04
N VAL A 40 -4.95 15.93 2.75
CA VAL A 40 -6.04 16.71 2.15
C VAL A 40 -7.39 15.99 2.29
N ARG A 41 -7.41 14.65 2.30
CA ARG A 41 -8.65 13.87 2.52
C ARG A 41 -9.18 14.03 3.95
N LEU A 42 -8.28 14.09 4.94
CA LEU A 42 -8.61 14.26 6.34
C LEU A 42 -9.01 15.71 6.65
N GLU A 43 -8.26 16.69 6.13
CA GLU A 43 -8.58 18.12 6.22
C GLU A 43 -9.97 18.42 5.63
N ASN A 44 -10.28 17.84 4.46
CA ASN A 44 -11.60 17.97 3.85
C ASN A 44 -12.70 17.37 4.72
N TYR A 45 -12.49 16.20 5.32
CA TYR A 45 -13.47 15.61 6.25
C TYR A 45 -13.73 16.50 7.48
N LEU A 46 -12.69 17.08 8.06
CA LEU A 46 -12.79 17.91 9.27
C LEU A 46 -13.55 19.22 8.99
N TYR A 47 -13.24 19.90 7.89
CA TYR A 47 -13.68 21.29 7.67
C TYR A 47 -14.73 21.49 6.57
N GLN A 48 -14.83 20.62 5.57
CA GLN A 48 -15.87 20.78 4.54
C GLN A 48 -17.25 20.36 5.08
N PRO A 49 -18.34 20.98 4.60
CA PRO A 49 -19.70 20.53 4.86
C PRO A 49 -19.97 19.19 4.16
N GLY A 50 -19.54 18.10 4.80
CA GLY A 50 -19.87 16.73 4.41
C GLY A 50 -21.30 16.34 4.81
N ARG A 51 -21.64 15.06 4.62
CA ARG A 51 -22.90 14.52 5.15
C ARG A 51 -22.90 14.58 6.67
N ARG A 52 -24.07 14.85 7.27
CA ARG A 52 -24.28 14.59 8.70
C ARG A 52 -24.12 13.08 8.96
N GLN A 53 -23.80 12.69 10.19
CA GLN A 53 -23.56 11.28 10.59
C GLN A 53 -22.29 10.61 10.02
N GLN A 54 -21.46 11.28 9.22
CA GLN A 54 -20.21 10.65 8.76
C GLN A 54 -19.08 10.69 9.80
N VAL A 55 -18.43 9.54 10.02
CA VAL A 55 -17.13 9.40 10.71
C VAL A 55 -15.97 9.29 9.71
N CYS A 56 -14.72 9.42 10.14
CA CYS A 56 -13.53 9.18 9.31
C CYS A 56 -12.71 8.00 9.85
N LEU A 57 -12.35 7.05 8.98
CA LEU A 57 -11.50 5.91 9.34
C LEU A 57 -10.10 6.09 8.75
N LEU A 58 -9.07 6.03 9.60
CA LEU A 58 -7.65 6.06 9.22
C LEU A 58 -7.04 4.67 9.48
N TYR A 59 -6.79 3.91 8.41
CA TYR A 59 -6.39 2.50 8.49
C TYR A 59 -5.31 2.16 7.46
N GLY A 60 -4.64 1.03 7.67
CA GLY A 60 -3.47 0.61 6.90
C GLY A 60 -2.32 0.18 7.81
N LEU A 61 -1.45 -0.71 7.32
CA LEU A 61 -0.47 -1.48 8.10
C LEU A 61 0.43 -0.67 9.04
N ARG A 62 1.06 -1.36 10.00
CA ARG A 62 1.98 -0.76 10.98
C ARG A 62 3.13 -0.02 10.28
N GLY A 63 3.56 1.11 10.83
CA GLY A 63 4.63 1.94 10.26
C GLY A 63 4.22 2.78 9.04
N THR A 64 2.96 2.72 8.58
CA THR A 64 2.52 3.44 7.36
C THR A 64 2.05 4.88 7.61
N GLY A 65 2.30 5.46 8.79
CA GLY A 65 2.09 6.90 9.05
C GLY A 65 0.68 7.34 9.48
N LYS A 66 -0.17 6.46 10.01
CA LYS A 66 -1.50 6.82 10.58
C LYS A 66 -1.39 7.88 11.70
N HIS A 67 -0.57 7.60 12.71
CA HIS A 67 -0.36 8.50 13.83
C HIS A 67 0.27 9.84 13.38
N THR A 68 1.25 9.79 12.48
CA THR A 68 1.84 10.97 11.82
C THR A 68 0.76 11.85 11.16
N LEU A 69 -0.20 11.24 10.45
CA LEU A 69 -1.31 11.94 9.79
C LEU A 69 -2.23 12.64 10.80
N ILE A 70 -2.52 12.01 11.93
CA ILE A 70 -3.31 12.61 13.04
C ILE A 70 -2.57 13.81 13.63
N LEU A 71 -1.28 13.65 13.97
CA LEU A 71 -0.47 14.74 14.50
C LEU A 71 -0.36 15.90 13.51
N GLN A 72 -0.23 15.63 12.21
CA GLN A 72 -0.23 16.67 11.18
C GLN A 72 -1.57 17.42 11.11
N ALA A 73 -2.71 16.71 11.23
CA ALA A 73 -4.03 17.33 11.26
C ALA A 73 -4.24 18.20 12.51
N LEU A 74 -3.80 17.73 13.68
CA LEU A 74 -3.79 18.48 14.93
C LEU A 74 -2.90 19.74 14.85
N ALA A 75 -1.69 19.61 14.30
CA ALA A 75 -0.74 20.70 14.10
C ALA A 75 -1.24 21.78 13.13
N ALA A 76 -2.10 21.41 12.18
CA ALA A 76 -2.68 22.32 11.19
C ALA A 76 -3.94 23.05 11.68
N MET A 77 -4.48 22.70 12.85
CA MET A 77 -5.70 23.34 13.37
C MET A 77 -5.47 24.80 13.77
N THR A 78 -6.48 25.64 13.56
CA THR A 78 -6.50 26.98 14.17
C THR A 78 -6.55 26.87 15.70
N PRO A 79 -6.02 27.85 16.46
CA PRO A 79 -6.07 27.84 17.93
C PRO A 79 -7.49 27.77 18.51
N GLU A 80 -8.51 28.20 17.76
CA GLU A 80 -9.92 28.05 18.13
C GLU A 80 -10.40 26.61 17.97
N ASN A 81 -10.15 25.98 16.81
CA ASN A 81 -10.51 24.59 16.57
C ASN A 81 -9.78 23.67 17.55
N LEU A 82 -8.48 23.87 17.78
CA LEU A 82 -7.67 23.06 18.70
C LEU A 82 -8.17 23.10 20.15
N LYS A 83 -8.74 24.23 20.61
CA LYS A 83 -9.40 24.33 21.92
C LYS A 83 -10.66 23.48 22.04
N ARG A 84 -11.29 23.14 20.90
CA ARG A 84 -12.47 22.27 20.78
C ARG A 84 -12.11 20.87 20.29
N THR A 85 -10.83 20.49 20.39
CA THR A 85 -10.32 19.20 19.96
C THR A 85 -9.90 18.35 21.16
N ALA A 86 -10.29 17.08 21.15
CA ALA A 86 -9.80 16.06 22.06
C ALA A 86 -9.13 14.93 21.28
N TYR A 87 -8.03 14.43 21.82
CA TYR A 87 -7.38 13.19 21.39
C TYR A 87 -7.56 12.15 22.50
N VAL A 88 -8.03 10.97 22.15
CA VAL A 88 -8.37 9.85 23.02
C VAL A 88 -7.54 8.65 22.57
N LYS A 89 -7.03 7.85 23.52
CA LYS A 89 -6.20 6.68 23.21
C LYS A 89 -6.55 5.49 24.10
N ILE A 90 -6.68 4.33 23.46
CA ILE A 90 -6.91 2.98 24.03
C ILE A 90 -5.55 2.23 24.06
N GLU A 91 -5.07 1.43 25.01
CA GLU A 91 -5.53 0.89 26.31
C GLU A 91 -6.53 -0.29 26.31
N GLN A 92 -6.02 -1.54 26.28
CA GLN A 92 -6.77 -2.82 26.26
C GLN A 92 -7.74 -3.05 27.45
N THR A 93 -7.79 -2.14 28.42
CA THR A 93 -8.70 -2.19 29.58
C THR A 93 -9.99 -1.41 29.35
N ASP A 94 -10.08 -0.62 28.28
CA ASP A 94 -11.23 0.22 28.00
C ASP A 94 -12.31 -0.60 27.27
N ASN A 95 -13.56 -0.17 27.40
CA ASN A 95 -14.71 -0.77 26.74
C ASN A 95 -15.59 0.32 26.11
N LEU A 96 -16.56 -0.09 25.29
CA LEU A 96 -17.39 0.84 24.54
C LEU A 96 -18.25 1.74 25.44
N THR A 97 -18.63 1.27 26.63
CA THR A 97 -19.36 2.06 27.64
C THR A 97 -18.54 3.26 28.13
N VAL A 98 -17.27 3.04 28.51
CA VAL A 98 -16.37 4.13 28.97
C VAL A 98 -16.13 5.15 27.85
N VAL A 99 -15.99 4.69 26.60
CA VAL A 99 -15.82 5.57 25.43
C VAL A 99 -17.10 6.36 25.14
N SER A 100 -18.26 5.72 25.21
CA SER A 100 -19.60 6.32 25.06
C SER A 100 -19.83 7.45 26.08
N GLU A 101 -19.62 7.17 27.37
CA GLU A 101 -19.76 8.17 28.44
C GLU A 101 -18.79 9.36 28.25
N SER A 102 -17.57 9.08 27.80
CA SER A 102 -16.56 10.11 27.50
C SER A 102 -16.96 10.99 26.32
N LEU A 103 -17.54 10.42 25.26
CA LEU A 103 -18.01 11.16 24.09
C LEU A 103 -19.20 12.07 24.42
N HIS A 104 -20.15 11.61 25.24
CA HIS A 104 -21.21 12.48 25.77
C HIS A 104 -20.65 13.67 26.56
N GLN A 105 -19.74 13.41 27.51
CA GLN A 105 -19.15 14.48 28.32
C GLN A 105 -18.37 15.50 27.46
N LEU A 106 -17.61 15.03 26.47
CA LEU A 106 -16.89 15.93 25.54
C LEU A 106 -17.86 16.78 24.71
N PHE A 107 -18.99 16.23 24.27
CA PHE A 107 -20.03 16.97 23.57
C PHE A 107 -20.64 18.06 24.45
N ASP A 108 -21.05 17.74 25.68
CA ASP A 108 -21.64 18.68 26.64
C ASP A 108 -20.67 19.84 26.99
N LEU A 109 -19.36 19.57 26.98
CA LEU A 109 -18.30 20.56 27.17
C LEU A 109 -17.98 21.39 25.91
N GLY A 110 -18.70 21.19 24.81
CA GLY A 110 -18.61 21.97 23.57
C GLY A 110 -17.45 21.59 22.64
N TYR A 111 -16.79 20.45 22.88
CA TYR A 111 -15.82 19.88 21.94
C TYR A 111 -16.52 19.56 20.60
N LYS A 112 -15.75 19.58 19.53
CA LYS A 112 -16.22 19.38 18.15
C LYS A 112 -15.43 18.33 17.41
N PHE A 113 -14.11 18.27 17.60
CA PHE A 113 -13.24 17.35 16.87
C PHE A 113 -12.70 16.30 17.84
N ILE A 114 -12.99 15.04 17.61
CA ILE A 114 -12.52 13.94 18.45
C ILE A 114 -11.64 13.02 17.59
N PHE A 115 -10.41 12.79 18.03
CA PHE A 115 -9.52 11.78 17.45
C PHE A 115 -9.44 10.63 18.44
N ILE A 116 -9.87 9.43 18.04
CA ILE A 116 -9.76 8.20 18.84
C ILE A 116 -8.70 7.33 18.17
N ASP A 117 -7.56 7.19 18.82
CA ASP A 117 -6.45 6.35 18.37
C ASP A 117 -6.47 4.99 19.09
N GLU A 118 -6.08 3.95 18.35
CA GLU A 118 -6.13 2.55 18.77
C GLU A 118 -7.53 2.02 19.10
N VAL A 119 -8.58 2.53 18.43
CA VAL A 119 -9.99 2.14 18.66
C VAL A 119 -10.25 0.63 18.52
N THR A 120 -9.46 -0.04 17.68
CA THR A 120 -9.55 -1.49 17.41
C THR A 120 -9.01 -2.38 18.54
N ARG A 121 -8.72 -1.79 19.71
CA ARG A 121 -8.44 -2.51 20.96
C ARG A 121 -9.69 -2.71 21.82
N LEU A 122 -10.83 -2.13 21.41
CA LEU A 122 -12.14 -2.47 21.96
C LEU A 122 -12.61 -3.72 21.21
N ASP A 123 -12.80 -4.84 21.91
CA ASP A 123 -13.16 -6.12 21.28
C ASP A 123 -14.46 -6.01 20.46
N GLU A 124 -15.44 -5.28 21.00
CA GLU A 124 -16.76 -5.01 20.38
C GLU A 124 -16.71 -3.97 19.24
N PHE A 125 -15.54 -3.43 18.87
CA PHE A 125 -15.46 -2.32 17.91
C PHE A 125 -16.05 -2.67 16.55
N ILE A 126 -15.77 -3.86 16.03
CA ILE A 126 -16.14 -4.23 14.66
C ILE A 126 -17.67 -4.27 14.50
N ASP A 127 -18.35 -4.81 15.52
CA ASP A 127 -19.79 -5.07 15.52
C ASP A 127 -20.63 -3.87 16.03
N CYS A 128 -20.01 -2.90 16.73
CA CYS A 128 -20.72 -1.78 17.38
C CYS A 128 -20.30 -0.38 16.88
N ALA A 129 -19.54 -0.27 15.80
CA ALA A 129 -19.02 1.02 15.34
C ALA A 129 -20.10 2.01 14.85
N SER A 130 -21.29 1.54 14.46
CA SER A 130 -22.44 2.39 14.13
C SER A 130 -22.74 3.45 15.20
N LEU A 131 -22.45 3.16 16.49
CA LEU A 131 -22.53 4.10 17.61
C LEU A 131 -21.85 5.46 17.35
N PHE A 132 -20.64 5.44 16.77
CA PHE A 132 -19.87 6.66 16.48
C PHE A 132 -20.53 7.53 15.41
N SER A 133 -21.22 6.91 14.45
CA SER A 133 -21.97 7.57 13.37
C SER A 133 -23.33 8.09 13.85
N ASP A 134 -24.15 7.18 14.38
CA ASP A 134 -25.60 7.40 14.51
C ASP A 134 -25.96 8.24 15.74
N ILE A 135 -25.11 8.23 16.76
CA ILE A 135 -25.26 9.09 17.94
C ILE A 135 -24.34 10.30 17.81
N TYR A 136 -23.02 10.08 17.83
CA TYR A 136 -22.09 11.18 18.06
C TYR A 136 -21.81 12.06 16.84
N ALA A 137 -21.63 11.47 15.65
CA ALA A 137 -21.54 12.26 14.42
C ALA A 137 -22.90 12.88 14.01
N ALA A 138 -24.02 12.29 14.46
CA ALA A 138 -25.36 12.89 14.34
C ALA A 138 -25.53 14.14 15.22
N MET A 139 -25.03 14.11 16.47
CA MET A 139 -24.96 15.26 17.38
C MET A 139 -24.07 16.40 16.85
N GLY A 140 -23.21 16.12 15.87
CA GLY A 140 -22.36 17.11 15.19
C GLY A 140 -20.89 17.05 15.56
N LEU A 141 -20.45 16.01 16.28
CA LEU A 141 -19.03 15.73 16.46
C LEU A 141 -18.38 15.30 15.13
N LYS A 142 -17.12 15.69 14.95
CA LYS A 142 -16.24 15.26 13.86
C LYS A 142 -15.27 14.24 14.42
N ILE A 143 -15.61 12.97 14.27
CA ILE A 143 -14.86 11.84 14.83
C ILE A 143 -13.89 11.27 13.79
N VAL A 144 -12.65 11.08 14.19
CA VAL A 144 -11.59 10.41 13.42
C VAL A 144 -11.17 9.18 14.22
N LEU A 145 -11.30 8.00 13.63
CA LEU A 145 -11.00 6.70 14.22
C LEU A 145 -9.73 6.13 13.57
N SER A 146 -8.77 5.68 14.37
CA SER A 146 -7.60 4.94 13.91
C SER A 146 -7.30 3.74 14.80
N GLY A 147 -6.58 2.77 14.26
CA GLY A 147 -6.10 1.63 15.04
C GLY A 147 -5.01 0.83 14.33
N ALA A 148 -4.24 0.08 15.10
CA ALA A 148 -3.26 -0.86 14.57
C ALA A 148 -3.92 -1.96 13.73
N ASP A 149 -5.13 -2.40 14.10
CA ASP A 149 -5.87 -3.41 13.34
C ASP A 149 -6.48 -2.78 12.08
N SER A 150 -5.96 -3.17 10.92
CA SER A 150 -6.29 -2.54 9.64
C SER A 150 -7.33 -3.35 8.87
N LEU A 151 -7.35 -4.68 9.05
CA LEU A 151 -8.45 -5.50 8.57
C LEU A 151 -9.70 -5.25 9.42
N GLY A 152 -9.58 -5.04 10.74
CA GLY A 152 -10.72 -4.73 11.60
C GLY A 152 -11.46 -3.46 11.14
N LEU A 153 -10.72 -2.37 10.91
CA LEU A 153 -11.27 -1.13 10.34
C LEU A 153 -11.82 -1.27 8.91
N TRP A 154 -11.32 -2.25 8.14
CA TRP A 154 -11.86 -2.59 6.82
C TRP A 154 -13.19 -3.34 6.95
N LEU A 155 -13.30 -4.33 7.83
CA LEU A 155 -14.54 -5.06 8.12
C LEU A 155 -15.61 -4.09 8.61
N THR A 156 -15.30 -3.25 9.60
CA THR A 156 -16.19 -2.19 10.10
C THR A 156 -16.70 -1.24 9.00
N LEU A 157 -15.89 -0.96 7.97
CA LEU A 157 -16.29 -0.13 6.84
C LEU A 157 -17.34 -0.81 5.95
N TYR A 158 -17.27 -2.12 5.76
CA TYR A 158 -18.14 -2.87 4.84
C TYR A 158 -19.34 -3.55 5.51
N GLU A 159 -19.37 -3.61 6.84
CA GLU A 159 -20.41 -4.34 7.58
C GLU A 159 -21.24 -3.41 8.48
N GLU A 160 -20.60 -2.46 9.18
CA GLU A 160 -21.31 -1.52 10.06
C GLU A 160 -21.50 -0.14 9.41
N LEU A 161 -20.44 0.46 8.88
CA LEU A 161 -20.47 1.89 8.57
C LEU A 161 -20.89 2.21 7.13
N TYR A 162 -20.58 1.36 6.13
CA TYR A 162 -20.91 1.59 4.71
C TYR A 162 -20.57 3.02 4.24
N ASP A 163 -21.58 3.78 3.78
CA ASP A 163 -21.42 5.16 3.31
C ASP A 163 -21.42 6.22 4.43
N ARG A 164 -21.56 5.78 5.69
CA ARG A 164 -21.40 6.59 6.93
C ARG A 164 -19.93 6.74 7.35
N ALA A 165 -18.99 6.08 6.65
CA ALA A 165 -17.55 6.26 6.89
C ALA A 165 -16.81 6.91 5.71
N LYS A 166 -15.97 7.90 6.01
CA LYS A 166 -14.93 8.39 5.11
C LYS A 166 -13.62 7.63 5.35
N ALA A 167 -13.44 6.56 4.59
CA ALA A 167 -12.23 5.76 4.58
C ALA A 167 -11.00 6.53 4.03
N ILE A 168 -9.85 6.45 4.71
CA ILE A 168 -8.53 6.90 4.25
C ILE A 168 -7.50 5.81 4.54
N HIS A 169 -7.01 5.19 3.46
CA HIS A 169 -5.97 4.16 3.51
C HIS A 169 -4.57 4.79 3.60
N THR A 170 -3.68 4.26 4.43
CA THR A 170 -2.30 4.78 4.59
C THR A 170 -1.20 3.85 4.09
N THR A 171 -1.48 2.58 3.79
CA THR A 171 -0.45 1.55 3.48
C THR A 171 0.39 1.87 2.26
N PHE A 172 -0.24 2.15 1.13
CA PHE A 172 0.50 2.58 -0.06
C PHE A 172 1.09 3.97 0.16
N ILE A 173 2.42 4.05 0.20
CA ILE A 173 3.21 5.28 0.24
C ILE A 173 3.94 5.36 -1.10
N PRO A 174 3.51 6.20 -2.05
CA PRO A 174 4.14 6.30 -3.37
C PRO A 174 5.57 6.85 -3.27
N TYR A 175 6.43 6.51 -4.23
CA TYR A 175 7.82 6.95 -4.32
C TYR A 175 7.98 8.47 -4.18
N ARG A 176 7.07 9.25 -4.77
CA ARG A 176 7.10 10.72 -4.66
C ARG A 176 6.82 11.22 -3.23
N GLU A 177 5.92 10.56 -2.49
CA GLU A 177 5.65 10.89 -1.09
C GLU A 177 6.83 10.46 -0.23
N TYR A 178 7.32 9.23 -0.43
CA TYR A 178 8.47 8.68 0.27
C TYR A 178 9.73 9.55 0.10
N SER A 179 10.07 9.88 -1.14
CA SER A 179 11.27 10.66 -1.50
C SER A 179 11.23 12.06 -0.90
N ARG A 180 10.05 12.67 -0.85
CA ARG A 180 9.80 13.98 -0.25
C ARG A 180 9.82 13.95 1.29
N LEU A 181 9.14 12.99 1.91
CA LEU A 181 9.06 12.88 3.38
C LEU A 181 10.39 12.48 4.02
N LEU A 182 11.13 11.56 3.41
CA LEU A 182 12.39 11.03 3.95
C LEU A 182 13.64 11.67 3.33
N GLN A 183 13.46 12.61 2.40
CA GLN A 183 14.55 13.29 1.66
C GLN A 183 15.50 12.33 0.91
N THR A 184 15.06 11.10 0.67
CA THR A 184 15.82 10.07 -0.06
C THR A 184 15.49 10.14 -1.55
N GLY A 185 16.45 10.62 -2.35
CA GLY A 185 16.24 10.83 -3.79
C GLY A 185 16.18 9.56 -4.65
N SER A 186 16.65 8.41 -4.16
CA SER A 186 16.93 7.22 -4.99
C SER A 186 15.78 6.21 -5.07
N ILE A 187 15.39 5.85 -6.30
CA ILE A 187 14.47 4.74 -6.56
C ILE A 187 14.99 3.39 -6.06
N ASP A 188 16.32 3.15 -6.05
CA ASP A 188 16.89 1.90 -5.49
C ASP A 188 16.58 1.80 -3.99
N ALA A 189 16.73 2.90 -3.25
CA ALA A 189 16.46 2.91 -1.81
C ALA A 189 14.97 2.65 -1.53
N TYR A 190 14.08 3.19 -2.36
CA TYR A 190 12.64 2.94 -2.26
C TYR A 190 12.27 1.49 -2.65
N ILE A 191 12.88 0.91 -3.68
CA ILE A 191 12.68 -0.52 -4.02
C ILE A 191 13.13 -1.42 -2.86
N CYS A 192 14.27 -1.13 -2.24
CA CYS A 192 14.85 -1.97 -1.18
C CYS A 192 14.23 -1.76 0.21
N GLN A 193 13.68 -0.58 0.52
CA GLN A 193 13.26 -0.20 1.89
C GLN A 193 11.86 0.47 1.97
N GLY A 194 11.23 0.76 0.83
CA GLY A 194 9.94 1.46 0.76
C GLY A 194 8.75 0.61 1.24
N GLY A 195 7.68 1.30 1.61
CA GLY A 195 6.43 0.69 2.12
C GLY A 195 6.13 1.00 3.60
N THR A 196 7.10 1.53 4.35
CA THR A 196 6.89 2.10 5.69
C THR A 196 7.59 3.45 5.82
N LEU A 197 7.13 4.28 6.75
CA LEU A 197 7.83 5.49 7.18
C LEU A 197 8.68 5.15 8.39
N ALA A 198 9.96 4.89 8.18
CA ALA A 198 10.95 4.92 9.25
C ALA A 198 11.13 6.38 9.75
N ALA A 199 11.51 6.56 11.01
CA ALA A 199 11.89 7.89 11.49
C ALA A 199 13.23 8.31 10.84
N PRO A 200 13.43 9.58 10.45
CA PRO A 200 14.70 10.04 9.87
C PRO A 200 15.88 9.96 10.86
N ASP A 201 15.58 9.94 12.16
CA ASP A 201 16.56 9.76 13.24
C ASP A 201 16.78 8.26 13.61
N ALA A 202 16.12 7.33 12.92
CA ALA A 202 16.35 5.90 13.13
C ALA A 202 17.77 5.52 12.66
N ALA A 203 18.49 4.76 13.50
CA ALA A 203 19.81 4.28 13.12
C ALA A 203 19.73 3.40 11.86
N ALA A 204 20.78 3.44 11.03
CA ALA A 204 20.87 2.58 9.85
C ALA A 204 20.78 1.10 10.27
N GLY A 205 19.62 0.48 10.03
CA GLY A 205 19.31 -0.88 10.50
C GLY A 205 18.05 -1.01 11.37
N ASP A 206 17.35 0.07 11.75
CA ASP A 206 16.14 0.03 12.60
C ASP A 206 14.82 0.16 11.81
N GLY A 207 14.85 -0.15 10.51
CA GLY A 207 13.69 -0.14 9.63
C GLY A 207 12.99 -1.50 9.57
N ALA A 208 11.67 -1.53 9.35
CA ALA A 208 10.90 -2.78 9.27
C ALA A 208 11.42 -3.79 8.20
N PHE A 209 12.13 -3.29 7.19
CA PHE A 209 12.67 -4.06 6.06
C PHE A 209 14.21 -4.02 5.99
N CYS A 210 14.90 -3.82 7.12
CA CYS A 210 16.36 -3.76 7.16
C CYS A 210 17.03 -5.13 6.96
N ASP A 211 16.43 -6.20 7.48
CA ASP A 211 16.94 -7.56 7.45
C ASP A 211 15.80 -8.60 7.52
N PRO A 212 16.05 -9.88 7.19
CA PRO A 212 14.99 -10.91 7.11
C PRO A 212 14.29 -11.20 8.44
N ARG A 213 14.93 -10.98 9.59
CA ARG A 213 14.31 -11.13 10.92
C ARG A 213 13.36 -9.98 11.22
N ALA A 214 13.76 -8.75 10.86
CA ALA A 214 12.88 -7.58 10.97
C ALA A 214 11.63 -7.74 10.09
N VAL A 215 11.81 -8.22 8.85
CA VAL A 215 10.69 -8.51 7.94
C VAL A 215 9.78 -9.61 8.49
N ARG A 216 10.34 -10.71 9.01
CA ARG A 216 9.54 -11.78 9.63
C ARG A 216 8.74 -11.24 10.83
N HIS A 217 9.36 -10.45 11.70
CA HIS A 217 8.65 -9.81 12.80
C HIS A 217 7.55 -8.83 12.32
N TYR A 218 7.78 -8.13 11.20
CA TYR A 218 6.77 -7.28 10.58
C TYR A 218 5.59 -8.10 10.06
N ILE A 219 5.84 -9.18 9.32
CA ILE A 219 4.80 -10.07 8.80
C ILE A 219 4.00 -10.66 9.96
N ASP A 220 4.66 -11.27 10.94
CA ASP A 220 4.02 -11.92 12.08
C ASP A 220 3.17 -10.92 12.89
N SER A 221 3.67 -9.71 13.14
CA SER A 221 3.01 -8.74 14.05
C SER A 221 2.06 -7.75 13.37
N ALA A 222 2.33 -7.33 12.13
CA ALA A 222 1.57 -6.29 11.44
C ALA A 222 0.60 -6.82 10.38
N ILE A 223 0.77 -8.08 9.93
CA ILE A 223 -0.08 -8.70 8.90
C ILE A 223 -0.77 -9.95 9.47
N ALA A 224 -0.01 -10.97 9.88
CA ALA A 224 -0.55 -12.25 10.30
C ALA A 224 -1.44 -12.15 11.55
N ARG A 225 -0.94 -11.52 12.63
CA ARG A 225 -1.75 -11.21 13.81
C ARG A 225 -2.85 -10.19 13.56
N ASN A 226 -2.74 -9.35 12.52
CA ASN A 226 -3.80 -8.41 12.14
C ASN A 226 -5.03 -9.20 11.66
N ILE A 227 -4.80 -10.15 10.75
CA ILE A 227 -5.84 -11.04 10.21
C ILE A 227 -6.44 -11.91 11.31
N GLU A 228 -5.59 -12.58 12.11
CA GLU A 228 -6.04 -13.45 13.20
C GLU A 228 -6.87 -12.70 14.26
N HIS A 229 -6.43 -11.51 14.68
CA HIS A 229 -7.13 -10.67 15.66
C HIS A 229 -8.47 -10.15 15.11
N SER A 230 -8.46 -9.58 13.90
CA SER A 230 -9.68 -9.10 13.22
C SER A 230 -10.78 -10.15 13.16
N LEU A 231 -10.43 -11.37 12.76
CA LEU A 231 -11.38 -12.46 12.59
C LEU A 231 -11.85 -13.03 13.95
N ALA A 232 -11.03 -12.93 15.00
CA ALA A 232 -11.43 -13.28 16.37
C ALA A 232 -12.42 -12.27 16.97
N CYS A 233 -12.25 -10.97 16.69
CA CYS A 233 -13.14 -9.91 17.18
C CYS A 233 -14.45 -9.83 16.38
N TYR A 234 -14.44 -10.14 15.08
CA TYR A 234 -15.62 -10.00 14.21
C TYR A 234 -16.65 -11.11 14.43
N GLU A 235 -17.90 -10.76 14.71
CA GLU A 235 -19.00 -11.68 15.08
C GLU A 235 -18.59 -12.71 16.15
N SER A 236 -17.84 -12.27 17.17
CA SER A 236 -17.33 -13.15 18.25
C SER A 236 -16.54 -14.38 17.75
N GLY A 237 -15.83 -14.26 16.63
CA GLY A 237 -15.03 -15.35 16.06
C GLY A 237 -15.79 -16.29 15.13
N CYS A 238 -17.02 -15.96 14.73
CA CYS A 238 -17.77 -16.79 13.77
C CYS A 238 -17.26 -16.67 12.32
N HIS A 239 -16.44 -15.65 12.02
CA HIS A 239 -16.11 -15.28 10.65
C HIS A 239 -14.79 -15.80 10.07
N PHE A 240 -14.12 -16.75 10.73
CA PHE A 240 -12.92 -17.41 10.17
C PHE A 240 -13.20 -18.28 8.92
N ARG A 241 -14.46 -18.61 8.59
CA ARG A 241 -14.86 -19.42 7.42
C ARG A 241 -13.97 -20.66 7.23
N HIS A 242 -13.16 -20.76 6.16
CA HIS A 242 -12.28 -21.90 5.94
C HIS A 242 -11.03 -21.86 6.85
N LEU A 243 -10.60 -20.69 7.29
CA LEU A 243 -9.44 -20.49 8.16
C LEU A 243 -9.67 -20.96 9.61
N TYR A 244 -10.91 -21.32 10.00
CA TYR A 244 -11.23 -21.74 11.37
C TYR A 244 -10.37 -22.93 11.82
N SER A 245 -10.15 -23.91 10.94
CA SER A 245 -9.30 -25.08 11.26
C SER A 245 -7.84 -24.71 11.52
N LEU A 246 -7.32 -23.66 10.85
CA LEU A 246 -5.97 -23.15 11.08
C LEU A 246 -5.90 -22.31 12.37
N TYR A 247 -6.97 -21.59 12.70
CA TYR A 247 -7.08 -20.81 13.93
C TYR A 247 -7.15 -21.71 15.18
N GLU A 248 -8.02 -22.73 15.16
CA GLU A 248 -8.14 -23.73 16.24
C GLU A 248 -6.81 -24.48 16.46
N ALA A 249 -6.09 -24.79 15.38
CA ALA A 249 -4.77 -25.41 15.43
C ALA A 249 -3.62 -24.45 15.83
N HIS A 250 -3.90 -23.17 16.07
CA HIS A 250 -2.91 -22.11 16.31
C HIS A 250 -1.84 -21.97 15.20
N THR A 251 -2.20 -22.32 13.95
CA THR A 251 -1.31 -22.27 12.77
C THR A 251 -1.66 -21.15 11.79
N LEU A 252 -2.78 -20.43 11.97
CA LEU A 252 -3.22 -19.37 11.06
C LEU A 252 -2.13 -18.33 10.77
N THR A 253 -1.45 -17.81 11.80
CA THR A 253 -0.34 -16.86 11.59
C THR A 253 0.79 -17.45 10.74
N THR A 254 1.11 -18.75 10.93
CA THR A 254 2.12 -19.45 10.11
C THR A 254 1.63 -19.64 8.67
N ALA A 255 0.35 -19.94 8.47
CA ALA A 255 -0.24 -20.06 7.13
C ALA A 255 -0.25 -18.73 6.38
N VAL A 256 -0.50 -17.59 7.05
CA VAL A 256 -0.37 -16.26 6.43
C VAL A 256 1.06 -15.98 6.00
N SER A 257 2.04 -16.23 6.87
CA SER A 257 3.47 -16.06 6.53
C SER A 257 3.89 -16.97 5.37
N TRP A 258 3.44 -18.23 5.36
CA TRP A 258 3.65 -19.20 4.28
C TRP A 258 3.06 -18.72 2.94
N VAL A 259 1.85 -18.15 2.91
CA VAL A 259 1.26 -17.59 1.68
C VAL A 259 2.05 -16.39 1.16
N ILE A 260 2.56 -15.52 2.04
CA ILE A 260 3.39 -14.37 1.63
C ILE A 260 4.73 -14.85 1.04
N GLU A 261 5.34 -15.87 1.66
CA GLU A 261 6.56 -16.52 1.15
C GLU A 261 6.31 -17.21 -0.21
N GLU A 262 5.19 -17.91 -0.38
CA GLU A 262 4.79 -18.55 -1.64
C GLU A 262 4.69 -17.55 -2.80
N ILE A 263 4.03 -16.41 -2.57
CA ILE A 263 3.89 -15.34 -3.56
C ILE A 263 5.26 -14.77 -3.96
N ASN A 264 6.18 -14.60 -3.00
CA ASN A 264 7.50 -14.04 -3.27
C ASN A 264 8.49 -15.07 -3.88
N GLN A 265 8.34 -16.37 -3.58
CA GLN A 265 9.04 -17.45 -4.28
C GLN A 265 8.60 -17.54 -5.75
N ARG A 266 7.28 -17.49 -6.03
CA ARG A 266 6.74 -17.43 -7.40
C ARG A 266 7.21 -16.19 -8.15
N PHE A 267 7.27 -15.03 -7.48
CA PHE A 267 7.84 -13.81 -8.07
C PHE A 267 9.28 -14.03 -8.51
N LEU A 268 10.15 -14.59 -7.66
CA LEU A 268 11.55 -14.89 -8.04
C LEU A 268 11.62 -15.91 -9.19
N LEU A 269 10.78 -16.95 -9.18
CA LEU A 269 10.70 -17.91 -10.28
C LEU A 269 10.35 -17.21 -11.61
N SER A 270 9.43 -16.24 -11.58
CA SER A 270 9.05 -15.46 -12.77
C SER A 270 10.21 -14.59 -13.30
N VAL A 271 11.08 -14.08 -12.43
CA VAL A 271 12.30 -13.34 -12.80
C VAL A 271 13.30 -14.28 -13.46
N LEU A 272 13.65 -15.38 -12.78
CA LEU A 272 14.65 -16.34 -13.27
C LEU A 272 14.22 -17.02 -14.59
N SER A 273 12.93 -17.27 -14.78
CA SER A 273 12.39 -17.88 -15.99
C SER A 273 12.32 -16.92 -17.18
N ARG A 274 12.11 -15.61 -16.95
CA ARG A 274 12.11 -14.58 -17.99
C ARG A 274 13.50 -14.32 -18.57
N ASP A 275 14.53 -14.36 -17.73
CA ASP A 275 15.93 -14.23 -18.12
C ASP A 275 16.53 -15.52 -18.72
N GLY A 276 15.68 -16.44 -19.19
CA GLY A 276 16.01 -17.73 -19.82
C GLY A 276 16.84 -17.68 -21.10
N LYS A 277 17.42 -16.53 -21.44
CA LYS A 277 18.50 -16.38 -22.44
C LYS A 277 19.91 -16.57 -21.84
N SER A 278 20.05 -16.60 -20.51
CA SER A 278 21.34 -16.93 -19.86
C SER A 278 21.35 -18.37 -19.34
N SER A 279 22.38 -19.13 -19.72
CA SER A 279 22.73 -20.44 -19.14
C SER A 279 22.89 -20.40 -17.61
N ASP A 280 23.21 -19.22 -17.10
CA ASP A 280 23.79 -18.99 -15.78
C ASP A 280 22.75 -19.11 -14.67
N PHE A 281 21.46 -18.92 -14.98
CA PHE A 281 20.36 -19.03 -14.03
C PHE A 281 19.70 -20.41 -14.00
N ALA A 282 20.02 -21.32 -14.93
CA ALA A 282 19.35 -22.61 -15.05
C ALA A 282 19.49 -23.48 -13.78
N ALA A 283 20.69 -23.50 -13.18
CA ALA A 283 20.96 -24.26 -11.95
C ALA A 283 20.21 -23.67 -10.73
N VAL A 284 20.19 -22.33 -10.61
CA VAL A 284 19.45 -21.63 -9.52
C VAL A 284 17.94 -21.82 -9.68
N THR A 285 17.44 -21.76 -10.90
CA THR A 285 16.01 -22.02 -11.22
C THR A 285 15.61 -23.42 -10.82
N LYS A 286 16.45 -24.43 -11.09
CA LYS A 286 16.21 -25.82 -10.68
C LYS A 286 16.22 -26.00 -9.15
N SER A 287 17.14 -25.35 -8.45
CA SER A 287 17.16 -25.33 -6.97
C SER A 287 15.88 -24.69 -6.41
N LEU A 288 15.46 -23.53 -6.96
CA LEU A 288 14.21 -22.87 -6.56
C LEU A 288 12.97 -23.73 -6.82
N MET A 289 12.91 -24.47 -7.93
CA MET A 289 11.83 -25.44 -8.17
C MET A 289 11.78 -26.52 -7.08
N GLY A 290 12.94 -27.06 -6.66
CA GLY A 290 13.00 -28.03 -5.55
C GLY A 290 12.61 -27.42 -4.19
N MET A 291 12.96 -26.16 -3.93
CA MET A 291 12.49 -25.44 -2.74
C MET A 291 10.98 -25.18 -2.78
N LEU A 292 10.42 -24.82 -3.93
CA LEU A 292 8.97 -24.64 -4.13
C LEU A 292 8.19 -25.94 -3.90
N ASP A 293 8.69 -27.08 -4.40
CA ASP A 293 8.10 -28.39 -4.13
C ASP A 293 8.14 -28.74 -2.64
N SER A 294 9.27 -28.46 -1.97
CA SER A 294 9.42 -28.67 -0.52
C SER A 294 8.46 -27.79 0.29
N HIS A 295 8.39 -26.50 -0.04
CA HIS A 295 7.48 -25.53 0.57
C HIS A 295 6.01 -25.91 0.38
N LYS A 296 5.66 -26.49 -0.78
CA LYS A 296 4.32 -27.06 -1.05
C LYS A 296 4.02 -28.27 -0.17
N MET A 297 4.99 -29.16 0.07
CA MET A 297 4.83 -30.28 1.01
C MET A 297 4.68 -29.78 2.46
N GLU A 298 5.42 -28.76 2.87
CA GLU A 298 5.28 -28.11 4.19
C GLU A 298 3.87 -27.53 4.38
N GLY A 299 3.35 -26.81 3.38
CA GLY A 299 1.98 -26.29 3.42
C GLY A 299 0.92 -27.38 3.53
N GLN A 300 1.12 -28.50 2.82
CA GLN A 300 0.24 -29.68 2.94
C GLN A 300 0.32 -30.34 4.32
N ALA A 301 1.50 -30.44 4.92
CA ALA A 301 1.70 -30.95 6.27
C ALA A 301 1.06 -30.04 7.36
N LEU A 302 0.97 -28.74 7.09
CA LEU A 302 0.24 -27.75 7.91
C LEU A 302 -1.29 -27.75 7.65
N GLY A 303 -1.80 -28.60 6.75
CA GLY A 303 -3.23 -28.62 6.40
C GLY A 303 -3.70 -27.40 5.59
N ILE A 304 -2.78 -26.66 4.96
CA ILE A 304 -3.12 -25.49 4.13
C ILE A 304 -3.77 -25.97 2.83
N THR A 305 -5.03 -25.61 2.63
CA THR A 305 -5.80 -25.92 1.42
C THR A 305 -5.79 -24.74 0.43
N GLN A 306 -6.16 -24.99 -0.82
CA GLN A 306 -6.31 -23.92 -1.81
C GLN A 306 -7.37 -22.87 -1.39
N ALA A 307 -8.40 -23.27 -0.65
CA ALA A 307 -9.38 -22.34 -0.09
C ALA A 307 -8.72 -21.38 0.92
N HIS A 308 -7.85 -21.91 1.81
CA HIS A 308 -7.11 -21.07 2.77
C HIS A 308 -6.18 -20.08 2.04
N ILE A 309 -5.50 -20.52 0.98
CA ILE A 309 -4.61 -19.66 0.18
C ILE A 309 -5.39 -18.53 -0.49
N THR A 310 -6.55 -18.83 -1.11
CA THR A 310 -7.40 -17.82 -1.75
C THR A 310 -7.93 -16.82 -0.73
N GLU A 311 -8.45 -17.29 0.41
CA GLU A 311 -9.03 -16.44 1.46
C GLU A 311 -7.96 -15.55 2.13
N ILE A 312 -6.75 -16.08 2.40
CA ILE A 312 -5.63 -15.28 2.88
C ILE A 312 -5.26 -14.19 1.85
N LYS A 313 -5.19 -14.51 0.55
CA LYS A 313 -4.92 -13.52 -0.50
C LYS A 313 -5.96 -12.42 -0.57
N GLU A 314 -7.24 -12.72 -0.32
CA GLU A 314 -8.30 -11.71 -0.22
C GLU A 314 -8.04 -10.75 0.95
N TYR A 315 -7.63 -11.26 2.13
CA TYR A 315 -7.25 -10.41 3.25
C TYR A 315 -5.97 -9.60 3.00
N LEU A 316 -4.97 -10.14 2.30
CA LEU A 316 -3.79 -9.37 1.88
C LEU A 316 -4.14 -8.24 0.89
N ALA A 317 -5.20 -8.39 0.10
CA ALA A 317 -5.73 -7.34 -0.76
C ALA A 317 -6.58 -6.31 0.03
N ALA A 318 -7.37 -6.77 1.01
CA ALA A 318 -8.12 -5.90 1.92
C ALA A 318 -7.22 -4.95 2.74
N LEU A 319 -6.04 -5.43 3.14
CA LEU A 319 -4.98 -4.66 3.80
C LEU A 319 -4.20 -3.71 2.86
N ASP A 320 -4.54 -3.67 1.56
CA ASP A 320 -3.80 -3.01 0.48
C ASP A 320 -2.30 -3.36 0.47
N LEU A 321 -1.92 -4.59 0.89
CA LEU A 321 -0.55 -5.10 0.77
C LEU A 321 -0.28 -5.59 -0.65
N THR A 322 -1.28 -6.24 -1.25
CA THR A 322 -1.21 -6.78 -2.61
C THR A 322 -2.29 -6.22 -3.51
N VAL A 323 -1.96 -6.05 -4.79
CA VAL A 323 -2.88 -5.60 -5.84
C VAL A 323 -2.75 -6.56 -7.02
N LYS A 324 -3.87 -7.09 -7.52
CA LYS A 324 -3.87 -7.89 -8.75
C LYS A 324 -3.49 -7.00 -9.93
N ALA A 325 -2.42 -7.35 -10.64
CA ALA A 325 -1.99 -6.61 -11.83
C ALA A 325 -3.04 -6.81 -12.94
N PRO A 326 -3.57 -5.74 -13.54
CA PRO A 326 -4.35 -5.86 -14.76
C PRO A 326 -3.41 -6.30 -15.90
N VAL A 327 -3.64 -7.50 -16.45
CA VAL A 327 -2.89 -8.08 -17.56
C VAL A 327 -3.86 -8.41 -18.68
N GLU A 328 -3.61 -7.88 -19.86
CA GLU A 328 -4.37 -8.18 -21.07
C GLU A 328 -3.66 -9.24 -21.92
N LEU A 329 -4.37 -10.33 -22.19
CA LEU A 329 -3.90 -11.47 -22.97
C LEU A 329 -4.54 -11.50 -24.38
N PRO A 330 -3.95 -12.24 -25.33
CA PRO A 330 -4.55 -12.45 -26.64
C PRO A 330 -5.69 -13.50 -26.59
N GLY A 331 -6.93 -13.04 -26.46
CA GLY A 331 -8.12 -13.71 -27.00
C GLY A 331 -8.49 -15.12 -26.51
N THR A 332 -7.87 -15.63 -25.45
CA THR A 332 -8.12 -16.98 -24.89
C THR A 332 -8.90 -16.91 -23.57
N ASP A 333 -9.79 -17.88 -23.34
CA ASP A 333 -10.48 -18.13 -22.05
C ASP A 333 -9.54 -18.63 -20.92
N LEU A 334 -8.23 -18.39 -21.06
CA LEU A 334 -7.23 -18.67 -20.04
C LEU A 334 -7.22 -17.50 -19.04
N GLU A 335 -7.67 -17.78 -17.82
CA GLU A 335 -7.40 -16.91 -16.66
C GLU A 335 -5.90 -16.58 -16.64
N PRO A 336 -5.50 -15.29 -16.59
CA PRO A 336 -4.10 -14.93 -16.50
C PRO A 336 -3.50 -15.47 -15.20
N GLU A 337 -2.26 -15.97 -15.27
CA GLU A 337 -1.53 -16.35 -14.05
C GLU A 337 -1.49 -15.16 -13.09
N GLU A 338 -1.91 -15.37 -11.83
CA GLU A 338 -2.23 -14.29 -10.89
C GLU A 338 -0.99 -13.44 -10.51
N GLN A 339 -0.74 -12.39 -11.29
CA GLN A 339 0.38 -11.48 -11.07
C GLN A 339 0.02 -10.49 -9.93
N LEU A 340 0.53 -10.75 -8.73
CA LEU A 340 0.36 -9.87 -7.56
C LEU A 340 1.49 -8.84 -7.44
N LEU A 341 1.13 -7.56 -7.53
CA LEU A 341 1.97 -6.40 -7.22
C LEU A 341 1.96 -6.18 -5.70
N PHE A 342 3.12 -5.84 -5.11
CA PHE A 342 3.22 -5.48 -3.68
C PHE A 342 3.27 -3.96 -3.53
N THR A 343 2.49 -3.41 -2.58
CA THR A 343 2.51 -1.98 -2.24
C THR A 343 3.64 -1.59 -1.30
N GLN A 344 4.28 -2.59 -0.67
CA GLN A 344 5.45 -2.44 0.19
C GLN A 344 6.66 -3.13 -0.46
N PRO A 345 7.39 -2.44 -1.37
CA PRO A 345 8.47 -3.07 -2.13
C PRO A 345 9.61 -3.60 -1.24
N GLY A 346 9.98 -2.91 -0.16
CA GLY A 346 11.07 -3.35 0.71
C GLY A 346 10.84 -4.71 1.37
N LEU A 347 9.58 -5.05 1.70
CA LEU A 347 9.20 -6.38 2.21
C LEU A 347 9.53 -7.46 1.18
N ARG A 348 9.06 -7.30 -0.07
CA ARG A 348 9.32 -8.24 -1.17
C ARG A 348 10.82 -8.32 -1.46
N TYR A 349 11.52 -7.18 -1.58
CA TYR A 349 12.94 -7.16 -1.88
C TYR A 349 13.75 -7.94 -0.84
N CYS A 350 13.52 -7.69 0.45
CA CYS A 350 14.28 -8.33 1.52
C CYS A 350 14.00 -9.84 1.63
N GLN A 351 12.75 -10.30 1.46
CA GLN A 351 12.46 -11.75 1.40
C GLN A 351 13.09 -12.41 0.18
N VAL A 352 13.00 -11.79 -1.01
CA VAL A 352 13.62 -12.32 -2.23
C VAL A 352 15.14 -12.33 -2.11
N GLN A 353 15.74 -11.32 -1.49
CA GLN A 353 17.18 -11.28 -1.21
C GLN A 353 17.62 -12.42 -0.28
N ALA A 354 16.87 -12.66 0.80
CA ALA A 354 17.11 -13.78 1.70
C ALA A 354 17.03 -15.13 0.96
N LEU A 355 16.02 -15.30 0.11
CA LEU A 355 15.82 -16.51 -0.71
C LEU A 355 16.95 -16.70 -1.72
N VAL A 356 17.40 -15.66 -2.42
CA VAL A 356 18.57 -15.73 -3.33
C VAL A 356 19.83 -16.14 -2.58
N HIS A 357 20.06 -15.59 -1.38
CA HIS A 357 21.20 -16.00 -0.55
C HIS A 357 21.09 -17.45 -0.07
N ALA A 358 19.90 -17.93 0.28
CA ALA A 358 19.67 -19.34 0.66
C ALA A 358 19.90 -20.30 -0.52
N LEU A 359 19.33 -20.01 -1.69
CA LEU A 359 19.53 -20.77 -2.94
C LEU A 359 21.01 -20.91 -3.29
N LEU A 360 21.81 -19.85 -3.12
CA LEU A 360 23.24 -19.90 -3.40
C LEU A 360 24.05 -20.73 -2.39
N GLN A 361 23.47 -21.18 -1.27
CA GLN A 361 24.08 -22.16 -0.36
C GLN A 361 23.64 -23.60 -0.61
N ASP A 362 22.73 -23.85 -1.57
CA ASP A 362 22.31 -25.20 -1.97
C ASP A 362 23.52 -26.06 -2.42
N ASP A 363 23.52 -27.33 -2.02
CA ASP A 363 24.56 -28.30 -2.37
C ASP A 363 24.71 -28.47 -3.90
N ALA A 364 23.63 -28.27 -4.68
CA ALA A 364 23.66 -28.25 -6.14
C ALA A 364 24.53 -27.12 -6.72
N LEU A 365 24.81 -26.08 -5.94
CA LEU A 365 25.68 -24.95 -6.27
C LEU A 365 27.00 -24.96 -5.47
N SER A 366 27.31 -26.04 -4.75
CA SER A 366 28.57 -26.21 -4.01
C SER A 366 29.83 -26.12 -4.90
N GLY A 367 29.72 -26.46 -6.19
CA GLY A 367 30.80 -26.38 -7.16
C GLY A 367 31.19 -24.95 -7.58
N LEU A 368 30.42 -23.92 -7.21
CA LEU A 368 30.74 -22.52 -7.48
C LEU A 368 31.60 -21.92 -6.36
N SER A 369 32.67 -21.21 -6.75
CA SER A 369 33.49 -20.43 -5.80
C SER A 369 32.69 -19.29 -5.18
N ALA A 370 33.15 -18.79 -4.02
CA ALA A 370 32.54 -17.64 -3.35
C ALA A 370 32.45 -16.39 -4.26
N ALA A 371 33.41 -16.19 -5.16
CA ALA A 371 33.41 -15.08 -6.11
C ALA A 371 32.36 -15.26 -7.22
N GLU A 372 32.15 -16.49 -7.69
CA GLU A 372 31.09 -16.81 -8.66
C GLU A 372 29.70 -16.69 -8.03
N LYS A 373 29.51 -17.22 -6.81
CA LYS A 373 28.27 -17.05 -6.04
C LYS A 373 27.94 -15.58 -5.81
N ALA A 374 28.93 -14.73 -5.47
CA ALA A 374 28.71 -13.29 -5.32
C ALA A 374 28.31 -12.60 -6.63
N ARG A 375 28.97 -12.91 -7.75
CA ARG A 375 28.61 -12.38 -9.07
C ARG A 375 27.23 -12.81 -9.54
N LEU A 376 26.87 -14.07 -9.27
CA LEU A 376 25.56 -14.63 -9.59
C LEU A 376 24.46 -13.99 -8.74
N SER A 377 24.70 -13.79 -7.44
CA SER A 377 23.81 -13.06 -6.53
C SER A 377 23.51 -11.65 -7.04
N GLU A 378 24.54 -10.86 -7.37
CA GLU A 378 24.34 -9.48 -7.81
C GLU A 378 23.53 -9.40 -9.12
N ARG A 379 23.79 -10.32 -10.06
CA ARG A 379 23.02 -10.40 -11.31
C ARG A 379 21.55 -10.73 -11.07
N ILE A 380 21.25 -11.70 -10.22
CA ILE A 380 19.85 -12.04 -9.88
C ILE A 380 19.17 -10.88 -9.16
N LEU A 381 19.85 -10.24 -8.20
CA LEU A 381 19.31 -9.08 -7.46
C LEU A 381 19.12 -7.85 -8.37
N GLN A 382 19.92 -7.70 -9.42
CA GLN A 382 19.72 -6.68 -10.46
C GLN A 382 18.45 -6.96 -11.28
N SER A 383 18.25 -8.20 -11.76
CA SER A 383 17.02 -8.61 -12.46
C SER A 383 15.77 -8.50 -11.57
N VAL A 384 15.89 -8.82 -10.28
CA VAL A 384 14.83 -8.62 -9.28
C VAL A 384 14.47 -7.14 -9.16
N ARG A 385 15.46 -6.24 -9.02
CA ARG A 385 15.20 -4.78 -8.94
C ARG A 385 14.58 -4.23 -10.22
N ASP A 386 15.00 -4.71 -11.39
CA ASP A 386 14.41 -4.32 -12.67
C ASP A 386 12.94 -4.74 -12.79
N ARG A 387 12.63 -6.00 -12.45
CA ARG A 387 11.25 -6.49 -12.39
C ARG A 387 10.41 -5.73 -11.37
N MET A 388 10.97 -5.40 -10.21
CA MET A 388 10.29 -4.59 -9.19
C MET A 388 10.05 -3.15 -9.64
N LEU A 389 10.94 -2.55 -10.44
CA LEU A 389 10.72 -1.22 -11.02
C LEU A 389 9.52 -1.25 -12.00
N LYS A 390 9.45 -2.26 -12.88
CA LYS A 390 8.32 -2.48 -13.80
C LYS A 390 7.00 -2.61 -13.04
N ASP A 391 6.95 -3.47 -12.02
CA ASP A 391 5.77 -3.68 -11.17
C ASP A 391 5.39 -2.42 -10.38
N LEU A 392 6.38 -1.64 -9.90
CA LEU A 392 6.15 -0.38 -9.18
C LEU A 392 5.56 0.70 -10.09
N VAL A 393 6.12 0.91 -11.28
CA VAL A 393 5.60 1.88 -12.25
C VAL A 393 4.16 1.53 -12.62
N LEU A 394 3.88 0.25 -12.90
CA LEU A 394 2.52 -0.22 -13.17
C LEU A 394 1.56 0.07 -12.00
N LEU A 395 1.99 -0.21 -10.75
CA LEU A 395 1.20 0.04 -9.54
C LEU A 395 0.90 1.53 -9.32
N GLU A 396 1.92 2.39 -9.40
CA GLU A 396 1.78 3.84 -9.18
C GLU A 396 0.88 4.48 -10.23
N THR A 397 1.06 4.12 -11.50
CA THR A 397 0.23 4.61 -12.61
C THR A 397 -1.21 4.14 -12.46
N LEU A 398 -1.44 2.87 -12.06
CA LEU A 398 -2.76 2.33 -11.75
C LEU A 398 -3.44 3.06 -10.58
N LYS A 399 -2.70 3.34 -9.50
CA LYS A 399 -3.21 4.08 -8.32
C LYS A 399 -3.46 5.57 -8.61
N ALA A 400 -2.77 6.15 -9.60
CA ALA A 400 -2.95 7.53 -10.03
C ALA A 400 -4.13 7.75 -10.99
N ALA A 401 -4.45 6.72 -11.79
CA ALA A 401 -5.43 6.76 -12.87
C ALA A 401 -6.86 7.11 -12.42
N ASP A 402 -7.53 7.97 -13.18
CA ASP A 402 -8.98 8.16 -13.08
C ASP A 402 -9.73 7.01 -13.78
N ARG A 403 -11.06 6.92 -13.57
CA ARG A 403 -11.89 5.83 -14.12
C ARG A 403 -11.89 5.73 -15.66
N LYS A 404 -11.48 6.78 -16.36
CA LYS A 404 -11.45 6.85 -17.83
C LYS A 404 -10.15 6.30 -18.41
N HIS A 405 -9.07 6.32 -17.63
CA HIS A 405 -7.79 5.75 -18.04
C HIS A 405 -7.71 4.31 -17.54
N TRP A 406 -7.39 3.39 -18.43
CA TRP A 406 -7.16 1.99 -18.08
C TRP A 406 -5.68 1.67 -18.24
N VAL A 407 -5.05 1.34 -17.13
CA VAL A 407 -3.63 0.96 -17.05
C VAL A 407 -3.56 -0.55 -16.95
N PHE A 408 -2.76 -1.20 -17.80
CA PHE A 408 -2.59 -2.65 -17.82
C PHE A 408 -1.25 -3.04 -18.44
N LYS A 409 -0.78 -4.25 -18.14
CA LYS A 409 0.31 -4.90 -18.88
C LYS A 409 -0.28 -5.58 -20.12
N LEU A 410 0.31 -5.43 -21.30
CA LEU A 410 -0.23 -5.97 -22.55
C LEU A 410 0.65 -7.10 -23.10
N GLN A 411 0.13 -8.32 -23.14
CA GLN A 411 0.77 -9.46 -23.79
C GLN A 411 0.06 -9.75 -25.13
N LEU A 412 0.85 -10.08 -26.16
CA LEU A 412 0.39 -10.33 -27.51
C LEU A 412 1.16 -11.52 -28.10
N ASP A 413 0.62 -12.13 -29.15
CA ASP A 413 1.36 -13.14 -29.91
C ASP A 413 2.64 -12.53 -30.49
N GLY A 414 3.79 -12.93 -29.95
CA GLY A 414 5.12 -12.48 -30.40
C GLY A 414 5.76 -11.34 -29.59
N GLY A 415 5.17 -10.86 -28.49
CA GLY A 415 5.79 -9.85 -27.62
C GLY A 415 4.89 -9.34 -26.49
N GLU A 416 5.44 -8.51 -25.61
CA GLU A 416 4.69 -7.87 -24.53
C GLU A 416 5.15 -6.43 -24.30
N PHE A 417 4.24 -5.54 -23.92
CA PHE A 417 4.58 -4.21 -23.41
C PHE A 417 4.49 -4.24 -21.89
N ASP A 418 5.51 -3.71 -21.19
CA ASP A 418 5.53 -3.69 -19.72
C ASP A 418 4.28 -2.96 -19.16
N MET A 419 3.87 -1.88 -19.82
CA MET A 419 2.65 -1.14 -19.47
C MET A 419 2.04 -0.48 -20.72
N ALA A 420 0.71 -0.47 -20.76
CA ALA A 420 -0.13 0.27 -21.69
C ALA A 420 -1.12 1.13 -20.88
N VAL A 421 -1.43 2.32 -21.40
CA VAL A 421 -2.47 3.20 -20.86
C VAL A 421 -3.45 3.57 -21.96
N TYR A 422 -4.71 3.20 -21.76
CA TYR A 422 -5.81 3.39 -22.71
C TYR A 422 -6.80 4.45 -22.19
N ASP A 423 -7.01 5.51 -22.96
CA ASP A 423 -8.02 6.52 -22.67
C ASP A 423 -9.36 6.15 -23.31
N LYS A 424 -10.36 5.85 -22.46
CA LYS A 424 -11.73 5.48 -22.85
C LYS A 424 -12.53 6.64 -23.48
N ASN A 425 -12.07 7.89 -23.40
CA ASN A 425 -12.75 9.03 -24.04
C ASN A 425 -12.27 9.23 -25.49
N THR A 426 -10.95 9.15 -25.72
CA THR A 426 -10.35 9.37 -27.05
C THR A 426 -10.13 8.08 -27.84
N PHE A 427 -10.35 6.91 -27.23
CA PHE A 427 -10.13 5.58 -27.82
C PHE A 427 -8.68 5.45 -28.35
N CYS A 428 -7.72 5.91 -27.54
CA CYS A 428 -6.31 5.99 -27.89
C CYS A 428 -5.45 5.25 -26.86
N CYS A 429 -4.32 4.71 -27.31
CA CYS A 429 -3.39 3.95 -26.46
C CYS A 429 -2.02 4.66 -26.36
N THR A 430 -1.37 4.54 -25.20
CA THR A 430 0.02 4.93 -24.95
C THR A 430 0.79 3.71 -24.45
N LEU A 431 1.96 3.42 -25.05
CA LEU A 431 2.75 2.24 -24.76
C LEU A 431 4.06 2.58 -24.05
N PHE A 432 4.48 1.71 -23.13
CA PHE A 432 5.65 1.89 -22.28
C PHE A 432 6.50 0.62 -22.21
N GLU A 433 7.82 0.77 -22.38
CA GLU A 433 8.84 -0.15 -21.89
C GLU A 433 9.52 0.50 -20.67
N ILE A 434 9.91 -0.29 -19.67
CA ILE A 434 10.47 0.20 -18.41
C ILE A 434 11.75 -0.56 -18.11
N GLU A 435 12.84 0.15 -17.79
CA GLU A 435 14.14 -0.46 -17.49
C GLU A 435 14.92 0.30 -16.41
N LEU A 436 15.63 -0.43 -15.55
CA LEU A 436 16.46 0.11 -14.47
C LEU A 436 17.79 0.72 -14.98
N SER A 437 18.08 0.65 -16.28
CA SER A 437 19.30 1.20 -16.90
C SER A 437 19.34 2.73 -16.92
N ARG A 438 20.56 3.28 -16.85
CA ARG A 438 20.86 4.71 -17.13
C ARG A 438 21.29 4.95 -18.57
N GLU A 439 21.69 3.90 -19.28
CA GLU A 439 22.17 3.96 -20.66
C GLU A 439 21.00 3.77 -21.64
N ARG A 440 21.02 4.52 -22.74
CA ARG A 440 20.09 4.35 -23.86
C ARG A 440 20.65 3.32 -24.83
N LYS A 441 19.87 2.30 -25.18
CA LYS A 441 20.25 1.22 -26.12
C LYS A 441 19.09 1.00 -27.11
N PRO A 442 19.37 0.75 -28.41
CA PRO A 442 18.30 0.53 -29.40
C PRO A 442 17.36 -0.64 -29.06
N GLU A 443 17.86 -1.62 -28.32
CA GLU A 443 17.13 -2.80 -27.84
C GLU A 443 15.89 -2.42 -27.00
N GLN A 444 15.97 -1.33 -26.23
CA GLN A 444 14.97 -0.94 -25.21
C GLN A 444 13.63 -0.48 -25.80
N TYR A 445 13.61 -0.10 -27.08
CA TYR A 445 12.38 0.31 -27.78
C TYR A 445 11.98 -0.63 -28.91
N GLN A 446 12.66 -1.77 -29.11
CA GLN A 446 12.38 -2.66 -30.26
C GLN A 446 10.91 -3.11 -30.31
N GLN A 447 10.29 -3.36 -29.16
CA GLN A 447 8.86 -3.72 -29.08
C GLN A 447 7.95 -2.54 -29.47
N LEU A 448 8.26 -1.32 -28.99
CA LEU A 448 7.50 -0.09 -29.28
C LEU A 448 7.44 0.28 -30.77
N ILE A 449 8.44 -0.16 -31.55
CA ILE A 449 8.50 0.04 -33.01
C ILE A 449 8.20 -1.23 -33.82
N ASN A 450 7.87 -2.35 -33.17
CA ASN A 450 7.49 -3.57 -33.87
C ASN A 450 6.13 -3.34 -34.57
N ALA A 451 6.16 -3.35 -35.90
CA ALA A 451 4.99 -3.03 -36.72
C ALA A 451 3.83 -4.03 -36.56
N ASP A 452 4.11 -5.29 -36.22
CA ASP A 452 3.06 -6.29 -36.00
C ASP A 452 2.39 -6.12 -34.63
N LEU A 453 3.21 -5.94 -33.56
CA LEU A 453 2.70 -5.64 -32.22
C LEU A 453 1.89 -4.33 -32.22
N CYS A 454 2.42 -3.27 -32.85
CA CYS A 454 1.70 -2.00 -32.99
C CYS A 454 0.35 -2.19 -33.70
N ARG A 455 0.32 -2.92 -34.83
CA ARG A 455 -0.94 -3.17 -35.58
C ARG A 455 -1.95 -3.96 -34.75
N LYS A 456 -1.52 -4.98 -34.02
CA LYS A 456 -2.35 -5.78 -33.10
C LYS A 456 -2.93 -4.91 -31.98
N THR A 457 -2.12 -4.05 -31.36
CA THR A 457 -2.57 -3.07 -30.37
C THR A 457 -3.58 -2.10 -30.96
N GLU A 458 -3.28 -1.50 -32.12
CA GLU A 458 -4.16 -0.49 -32.74
C GLU A 458 -5.51 -1.06 -33.20
N ALA A 459 -5.54 -2.32 -33.63
CA ALA A 459 -6.78 -3.02 -33.95
C ALA A 459 -7.70 -3.25 -32.74
N ARG A 460 -7.14 -3.32 -31.52
CA ARG A 460 -7.89 -3.60 -30.28
C ARG A 460 -8.18 -2.35 -29.42
N PHE A 461 -7.24 -1.42 -29.37
CA PHE A 461 -7.24 -0.27 -28.45
C PHE A 461 -7.17 1.09 -29.16
N GLY A 462 -7.32 1.12 -30.50
CA GLY A 462 -7.24 2.34 -31.29
C GLY A 462 -5.82 2.90 -31.42
N PRO A 463 -5.65 4.06 -32.07
CA PRO A 463 -4.34 4.57 -32.50
C PRO A 463 -3.38 4.79 -31.34
N ILE A 464 -2.11 4.41 -31.53
CA ILE A 464 -1.05 4.64 -30.55
C ILE A 464 -0.61 6.12 -30.62
N LYS A 465 -0.87 6.87 -29.55
CA LYS A 465 -0.55 8.30 -29.43
C LYS A 465 0.80 8.60 -28.80
N GLY A 466 1.37 7.66 -28.04
CA GLY A 466 2.68 7.82 -27.42
C GLY A 466 3.40 6.48 -27.25
N ARG A 467 4.73 6.55 -27.31
CA ARG A 467 5.67 5.42 -27.16
C ARG A 467 6.80 5.88 -26.25
N TYR A 468 6.91 5.28 -25.08
CA TYR A 468 7.79 5.75 -24.02
C TYR A 468 8.76 4.66 -23.55
N VAL A 469 10.01 5.02 -23.30
CA VAL A 469 10.94 4.23 -22.50
C VAL A 469 11.15 4.94 -21.17
N LEU A 470 10.71 4.32 -20.07
CA LEU A 470 10.91 4.82 -18.72
C LEU A 470 12.21 4.25 -18.17
N TYR A 471 13.20 5.12 -17.94
CA TYR A 471 14.57 4.71 -17.58
C TYR A 471 15.24 5.70 -16.62
N ARG A 472 16.50 5.50 -16.25
CA ARG A 472 17.20 6.32 -15.24
C ARG A 472 18.11 7.43 -15.78
N GLY A 473 18.12 7.67 -17.09
CA GLY A 473 18.90 8.77 -17.69
C GLY A 473 18.09 10.06 -17.88
N GLU A 474 18.53 10.90 -18.82
CA GLU A 474 17.91 12.19 -19.15
C GLU A 474 16.81 12.07 -20.22
N ASP A 475 15.78 12.92 -20.13
CA ASP A 475 14.67 12.94 -21.06
C ASP A 475 15.14 13.26 -22.50
N CYS A 476 14.70 12.50 -23.50
CA CYS A 476 15.01 12.78 -24.90
C CYS A 476 13.96 12.20 -25.87
N THR A 477 13.87 12.75 -27.08
CA THR A 477 13.08 12.17 -28.18
C THR A 477 14.01 11.59 -29.24
N CYS A 478 13.76 10.35 -29.65
CA CYS A 478 14.48 9.68 -30.73
C CYS A 478 13.87 10.01 -32.10
N GLU A 479 14.67 9.89 -33.17
CA GLU A 479 14.24 10.16 -34.55
C GLU A 479 13.05 9.31 -35.01
N ASN A 480 12.88 8.12 -34.45
CA ASN A 480 11.75 7.21 -34.69
C ASN A 480 10.47 7.58 -33.90
N GLY A 481 10.46 8.71 -33.18
CA GLY A 481 9.31 9.20 -32.41
C GLY A 481 9.13 8.57 -31.03
N VAL A 482 10.02 7.68 -30.59
CA VAL A 482 10.03 7.14 -29.22
C VAL A 482 10.59 8.19 -28.25
N GLN A 483 9.96 8.34 -27.10
CA GLN A 483 10.36 9.29 -26.06
C GLN A 483 10.98 8.56 -24.87
N TYR A 484 12.23 8.83 -24.55
CA TYR A 484 12.84 8.43 -23.28
C TYR A 484 12.48 9.44 -22.21
N TRP A 485 12.05 8.96 -21.05
CA TRP A 485 11.65 9.79 -19.92
C TRP A 485 12.20 9.18 -18.63
N ASN A 486 12.79 10.02 -17.78
CA ASN A 486 13.30 9.64 -16.49
C ASN A 486 12.18 9.09 -15.58
N VAL A 487 12.34 7.84 -15.13
CA VAL A 487 11.34 7.10 -14.33
C VAL A 487 11.09 7.75 -12.97
N GLU A 488 12.10 8.39 -12.35
CA GLU A 488 11.92 9.10 -11.09
C GLU A 488 11.11 10.38 -11.30
N SER A 489 11.37 11.12 -12.40
CA SER A 489 10.57 12.28 -12.81
C SER A 489 9.13 11.91 -13.17
N TYR A 490 8.93 10.78 -13.86
CA TYR A 490 7.60 10.23 -14.17
C TYR A 490 6.80 9.96 -12.89
N LEU A 491 7.35 9.16 -11.96
CA LEU A 491 6.71 8.81 -10.69
C LEU A 491 6.46 10.03 -9.79
N LYS A 492 7.36 11.03 -9.81
CA LYS A 492 7.18 12.32 -9.11
C LYS A 492 6.12 13.22 -9.74
N SER A 493 5.78 13.03 -11.02
CA SER A 493 4.77 13.82 -11.74
C SER A 493 3.37 13.20 -11.67
N LEU A 494 3.25 11.93 -11.26
CA LEU A 494 1.96 11.34 -10.92
C LEU A 494 1.39 12.03 -9.65
N PRO A 495 0.08 12.27 -9.57
CA PRO A 495 -0.96 11.82 -10.49
C PRO A 495 -1.40 12.90 -11.51
N ASP A 496 -0.65 13.99 -11.66
CA ASP A 496 -1.08 15.18 -12.42
C ASP A 496 -0.83 15.07 -13.93
N LEU A 497 -0.26 13.96 -14.39
CA LEU A 497 -0.05 13.65 -15.80
C LEU A 497 -1.38 13.44 -16.53
N ALA A 498 -1.56 14.16 -17.64
CA ALA A 498 -2.75 14.07 -18.50
C ALA A 498 -2.98 12.66 -19.09
N LEU A 499 -1.96 11.79 -19.09
CA LEU A 499 -2.07 10.40 -19.54
C LEU A 499 -2.79 9.48 -18.54
N VAL A 500 -2.94 9.88 -17.27
CA VAL A 500 -3.67 9.14 -16.24
C VAL A 500 -4.92 9.89 -15.73
N ARG A 501 -5.05 11.18 -16.03
CA ARG A 501 -6.16 12.01 -15.54
C ARG A 501 -6.68 12.99 -16.58
N THR A 502 -8.00 13.13 -16.62
CA THR A 502 -8.64 14.27 -17.26
C THR A 502 -8.23 15.56 -16.54
N PRO A 503 -7.70 16.59 -17.23
CA PRO A 503 -7.45 17.89 -16.62
C PRO A 503 -8.73 18.47 -16.01
N VAL A 504 -8.68 18.89 -14.74
CA VAL A 504 -9.81 19.58 -14.11
C VAL A 504 -9.89 20.98 -14.70
N VAL A 505 -10.78 21.17 -15.68
CA VAL A 505 -11.12 22.50 -16.18
C VAL A 505 -11.72 23.29 -15.03
N GLN A 506 -10.92 24.16 -14.41
CA GLN A 506 -11.44 25.17 -13.50
C GLN A 506 -12.35 26.08 -14.32
N GLN A 507 -13.67 25.90 -14.15
CA GLN A 507 -14.63 26.88 -14.63
C GLN A 507 -14.39 28.17 -13.86
N THR A 508 -13.63 29.09 -14.45
CA THR A 508 -13.62 30.48 -14.05
C THR A 508 -15.05 30.98 -14.12
N LYS A 509 -15.68 31.15 -12.95
CA LYS A 509 -16.92 31.90 -12.84
C LYS A 509 -16.61 33.33 -13.28
N GLN A 510 -16.82 33.61 -14.57
CA GLN A 510 -16.98 34.97 -15.03
C GLN A 510 -18.18 35.54 -14.28
N SER A 511 -17.90 36.39 -13.31
CA SER A 511 -18.90 37.26 -12.68
C SER A 511 -19.40 38.21 -13.75
N GLY A 512 -20.46 37.80 -14.46
CA GLY A 512 -21.17 38.64 -15.40
C GLY A 512 -21.81 39.79 -14.64
N ASN A 513 -21.19 40.97 -14.71
CA ASN A 513 -21.89 42.22 -14.42
C ASN A 513 -22.98 42.39 -15.47
N LEU A 514 -24.22 42.11 -15.09
CA LEU A 514 -25.39 42.72 -15.72
C LEU A 514 -25.69 44.00 -14.92
N GLY A 515 -25.56 45.13 -15.60
CA GLY A 515 -26.05 46.43 -15.12
C GLY A 515 -27.48 46.70 -15.56
#